data_AF-A0A0F9TQM9-F1
#
_entry.id   AF-A0A0F9TQM9-F1
#
_cell.length_a   1.000
_cell.length_b   1.000
_cell.length_c   1.000
_cell.angle_alpha   90.00
_cell.angle_beta   90.00
_cell.angle_gamma   90.00
#
_symmetry.space_group_name_H-M   'P 1'
#
loop_
_entity.id
_entity.type
_entity.pdbx_description
1 polymer ?
#
loop_
_entity_poly.entity_id
_entity_poly.type
_entity_poly.pdbx_seq_one_letter_code
_entity_poly.pdbx_strand_id
1 'polypeptide(L)'
;MGISNHELHNDFPQYSDLIDQLTEHDGHFKKQLKEYAELDKEIQTLEKQNLPVSDENFTRMKASRAHLKDQLYNALQKASEA
;
A
#
# COMPACT_ATOMS: atom_id res chain seq x y z
N MET A 1 -0.81 -14.45 -12.15
CA MET A 1 -0.66 -12.98 -12.25
C MET A 1 -0.57 -12.45 -10.84
N GLY A 2 0.66 -12.29 -10.34
CA GLY A 2 0.94 -11.88 -8.97
C GLY A 2 0.60 -10.41 -8.81
N ILE A 3 -0.12 -10.10 -7.74
CA ILE A 3 -0.38 -8.73 -7.30
C ILE A 3 1.00 -8.09 -7.16
N SER A 4 1.31 -7.19 -8.07
CA SER A 4 2.65 -6.62 -8.17
C SER A 4 2.76 -5.60 -7.04
N ASN A 5 3.55 -5.94 -6.02
CA ASN A 5 3.86 -5.11 -4.84
C ASN A 5 4.62 -3.81 -5.18
N HIS A 6 4.56 -3.38 -6.45
CA HIS A 6 5.45 -2.39 -7.04
C HIS A 6 5.26 -1.01 -6.44
N GLU A 7 4.05 -0.63 -5.99
CA GLU A 7 3.86 0.72 -5.44
C GLU A 7 4.65 0.96 -4.16
N LEU A 8 4.69 -0.02 -3.24
CA LEU A 8 5.48 0.15 -2.03
C LEU A 8 6.98 0.07 -2.30
N HIS A 9 7.42 -0.82 -3.20
CA HIS A 9 8.81 -0.87 -3.66
C HIS A 9 9.25 0.43 -4.34
N ASN A 10 8.34 1.12 -5.02
CA ASN A 10 8.64 2.37 -5.71
C ASN A 10 8.68 3.57 -4.75
N ASP A 11 7.84 3.60 -3.71
CA ASP A 11 7.90 4.59 -2.63
C ASP A 11 9.14 4.38 -1.73
N PHE A 12 9.55 3.12 -1.52
CA PHE A 12 10.58 2.73 -0.58
C PHE A 12 11.61 1.76 -1.19
N PRO A 13 12.35 2.16 -2.24
CA PRO A 13 13.28 1.26 -2.94
C PRO A 13 14.42 0.75 -2.05
N GLN A 14 14.81 1.53 -1.05
CA GLN A 14 15.82 1.15 -0.06
C GLN A 14 15.34 0.04 0.90
N TYR A 15 14.02 -0.14 1.02
CA TYR A 15 13.42 -1.16 1.88
C TYR A 15 12.85 -2.34 1.08
N SER A 16 13.01 -2.40 -0.25
CA SER A 16 12.43 -3.46 -1.09
C SER A 16 12.78 -4.88 -0.62
N ASP A 17 14.03 -5.10 -0.19
CA ASP A 17 14.45 -6.40 0.36
C ASP A 17 13.71 -6.74 1.67
N LEU A 18 13.59 -5.76 2.57
CA LEU A 18 12.81 -5.89 3.82
C LEU A 18 11.31 -6.07 3.55
N ILE A 19 10.77 -5.43 2.51
CA ILE A 19 9.38 -5.55 2.10
C ILE A 19 9.11 -6.99 1.65
N ASP A 20 9.97 -7.59 0.83
CA ASP A 20 9.84 -9.00 0.42
C ASP A 20 9.95 -9.94 1.64
N GLN A 21 10.98 -9.75 2.48
CA GLN A 21 11.14 -10.56 3.70
C GLN A 21 9.92 -10.47 4.64
N LEU A 22 9.43 -9.26 4.92
CA LEU A 22 8.23 -9.05 5.72
C LEU A 22 6.98 -9.60 5.04
N THR A 23 6.88 -9.55 3.72
CA THR A 23 5.72 -10.12 3.01
C THR A 23 5.69 -11.65 3.12
N GLU A 24 6.85 -12.29 3.19
CA GLU A 24 6.95 -13.75 3.38
C GLU A 24 6.81 -14.18 4.84
N HIS A 25 7.43 -13.45 5.77
CA HIS A 25 7.43 -13.77 7.19
C HIS A 25 6.24 -13.21 7.96
N ASP A 26 5.69 -12.08 7.54
CA ASP A 26 4.62 -11.36 8.22
C ASP A 26 3.35 -11.31 7.34
N GLY A 27 2.42 -12.21 7.65
CA GLY A 27 1.14 -12.29 6.94
C GLY A 27 0.26 -11.04 7.11
N HIS A 28 0.48 -10.25 8.18
CA HIS A 28 -0.25 -9.01 8.39
C HIS A 28 0.25 -7.93 7.42
N PHE A 29 1.57 -7.79 7.29
CA PHE A 29 2.21 -6.91 6.34
C PHE A 29 1.78 -7.20 4.89
N LYS A 30 1.81 -8.49 4.51
CA LYS A 30 1.33 -8.93 3.18
C LYS A 30 -0.11 -8.50 2.90
N LYS A 31 -0.99 -8.60 3.89
CA LYS A 31 -2.39 -8.23 3.74
C LYS A 31 -2.54 -6.71 3.56
N GLN A 32 -1.84 -5.92 4.37
CA GLN A 32 -1.84 -4.45 4.29
C GLN A 32 -1.28 -3.94 2.96
N LEU A 33 -0.21 -4.56 2.49
CA LEU A 33 0.43 -4.18 1.23
C LEU A 33 -0.49 -4.47 0.05
N LYS A 34 -1.16 -5.62 0.07
CA LYS A 34 -2.19 -5.97 -0.90
C LYS A 34 -3.35 -4.96 -0.87
N GLU A 35 -3.87 -4.63 0.31
CA GLU A 35 -4.95 -3.65 0.48
C GLU A 35 -4.55 -2.26 -0.04
N TYR A 36 -3.30 -1.85 0.20
CA TYR A 36 -2.75 -0.59 -0.33
C TYR A 36 -2.73 -0.57 -1.85
N ALA A 37 -2.21 -1.63 -2.48
CA ALA A 37 -2.13 -1.74 -3.93
C ALA A 37 -3.51 -1.83 -4.60
N GLU A 38 -4.46 -2.55 -3.98
CA GLU A 38 -5.84 -2.60 -4.46
C GLU A 38 -6.49 -1.21 -4.40
N LEU A 39 -6.28 -0.48 -3.30
CA LEU A 39 -6.85 0.83 -3.10
C LEU A 39 -6.25 1.90 -4.02
N ASP A 40 -4.94 1.90 -4.25
CA ASP A 40 -4.30 2.80 -5.22
C ASP A 40 -4.78 2.52 -6.64
N LYS A 41 -4.87 1.25 -7.03
CA LYS A 41 -5.42 0.84 -8.32
C LYS A 41 -6.89 1.26 -8.48
N GLU A 42 -7.68 1.19 -7.41
CA GLU A 42 -9.05 1.67 -7.40
C GLU A 42 -9.11 3.19 -7.57
N ILE A 43 -8.27 3.95 -6.85
CA ILE A 43 -8.10 5.40 -7.04
C ILE A 43 -7.75 5.72 -8.50
N GLN A 44 -6.73 5.07 -9.08
CA GLN A 44 -6.33 5.28 -10.48
C GLN A 44 -7.45 4.94 -11.47
N THR A 45 -8.21 3.87 -11.18
CA THR A 45 -9.35 3.45 -12.02
C THR A 45 -10.45 4.51 -11.98
N LEU A 46 -10.76 5.02 -10.79
CA LEU A 46 -11.75 6.06 -10.60
C LEU A 46 -11.33 7.39 -11.24
N GLU A 47 -10.05 7.78 -11.12
CA GLU A 47 -9.48 8.94 -11.81
C GLU A 47 -9.58 8.79 -13.33
N LYS A 48 -9.28 7.60 -13.87
CA LYS A 48 -9.42 7.30 -15.30
C LYS A 48 -10.86 7.29 -15.79
N GLN A 49 -11.80 6.81 -14.98
CA GLN A 49 -13.21 6.78 -15.35
C GLN A 49 -13.84 8.17 -15.42
N ASN A 50 -13.12 9.24 -15.02
CA ASN A 50 -13.59 10.62 -15.01
C ASN A 50 -14.94 10.76 -14.30
N LEU A 51 -15.23 9.82 -13.40
CA LEU A 51 -16.42 9.86 -12.58
C LEU A 51 -16.19 10.96 -11.55
N PRO A 52 -17.19 11.83 -11.29
CA PRO A 52 -17.17 12.66 -10.10
C PRO A 52 -17.36 11.71 -8.92
N VAL A 53 -16.27 11.05 -8.51
CA VAL A 53 -16.22 10.30 -7.28
C VAL A 53 -16.57 11.33 -6.23
N SER A 54 -17.76 11.21 -5.62
CA SER A 54 -18.17 12.10 -4.53
C SER A 54 -16.98 12.24 -3.58
N ASP A 55 -16.56 13.48 -3.33
CA ASP A 55 -15.36 13.83 -2.57
C ASP A 55 -15.16 12.97 -1.32
N GLU A 56 -16.25 12.53 -0.67
CA GLU A 56 -16.27 11.58 0.44
C GLU A 56 -15.60 10.24 0.14
N ASN A 57 -15.92 9.55 -0.96
CA ASN A 57 -15.32 8.24 -1.25
C ASN A 57 -13.82 8.38 -1.52
N PHE A 58 -13.43 9.41 -2.26
CA PHE A 58 -12.03 9.70 -2.55
C PHE A 58 -11.27 10.12 -1.27
N THR A 59 -11.92 10.87 -0.39
CA THR A 59 -11.38 11.26 0.92
C THR A 59 -11.19 10.04 1.82
N ARG A 60 -12.18 9.12 1.87
CA ARG A 60 -12.08 7.86 2.62
C ARG A 60 -10.97 6.98 2.06
N MET A 61 -10.86 6.87 0.74
CA MET A 61 -9.76 6.14 0.10
C MET A 61 -8.41 6.78 0.44
N LYS A 62 -8.23 8.09 0.29
CA LYS A 62 -6.99 8.78 0.71
C LYS A 62 -6.66 8.54 2.19
N ALA A 63 -7.66 8.57 3.07
CA ALA A 63 -7.46 8.29 4.49
C ALA A 63 -7.00 6.83 4.72
N SER A 64 -7.63 5.85 4.06
CA SER A 64 -7.20 4.45 4.10
C SER A 64 -5.80 4.26 3.51
N ARG A 65 -5.47 4.92 2.39
CA ARG A 65 -4.15 4.89 1.78
C ARG A 65 -3.08 5.38 2.74
N ALA A 66 -3.34 6.51 3.40
CA ALA A 66 -2.44 7.08 4.39
C ALA A 66 -2.28 6.15 5.61
N HIS A 67 -3.38 5.57 6.10
CA HIS A 67 -3.34 4.64 7.23
C HIS A 67 -2.54 3.37 6.90
N LEU A 68 -2.79 2.77 5.74
CA LEU A 68 -2.06 1.59 5.26
C LEU A 68 -0.57 1.90 5.08
N LYS A 69 -0.23 3.05 4.48
CA LYS A 69 1.16 3.50 4.34
C LYS A 69 1.84 3.66 5.70
N ASP A 70 1.17 4.25 6.68
CA ASP A 70 1.71 4.42 8.03
C ASP A 70 1.97 3.07 8.72
N GLN A 71 1.05 2.11 8.55
CA GLN A 71 1.23 0.77 9.09
C GLN A 71 2.37 0.00 8.42
N LEU A 72 2.47 0.08 7.08
CA LEU A 72 3.57 -0.52 6.32
C LEU A 72 4.91 0.09 6.74
N TYR A 73 4.97 1.42 6.88
CA TYR A 73 6.18 2.10 7.35
C TYR A 73 6.55 1.70 8.77
N ASN A 74 5.59 1.59 9.69
CA ASN A 74 5.83 1.08 11.05
C ASN A 74 6.42 -0.33 11.06
N ALA A 75 5.89 -1.23 10.21
CA ALA A 75 6.43 -2.58 10.09
C ALA A 75 7.87 -2.58 9.54
N LEU A 76 8.14 -1.75 8.54
CA LEU A 76 9.49 -1.60 7.97
C LEU A 76 10.47 -1.02 8.98
N GLN A 77 10.10 0.00 9.74
CA GLN A 77 10.94 0.54 10.81
C GLN A 77 11.25 -0.52 11.85
N LYS A 78 10.23 -1.24 12.35
CA LYS A 78 10.42 -2.32 13.31
C LYS A 78 11.36 -3.42 12.80
N ALA A 79 11.24 -3.78 11.52
CA ALA A 79 12.14 -4.77 10.92
C ALA A 79 13.55 -4.23 10.67
N SER A 80 13.71 -2.93 10.45
CA SER A 80 15.02 -2.29 10.27
C SER A 80 15.79 -2.05 11.57
N GLU A 81 15.07 -1.94 12.70
CA GLU A 81 15.65 -1.77 14.04
C GLU A 81 15.87 -3.11 14.78
N ALA A 82 15.35 -4.23 14.24
CA ALA A 82 15.50 -5.57 14.79
C ALA A 82 16.76 -6.27 14.27
#